data_AF-A0A0F0KI25-F1
#
_entry.id   AF-A0A0F0KI25-F1
#
_cell.length_a   1.000
_cell.length_b   1.000
_cell.length_c   1.000
_cell.angle_alpha   90.00
_cell.angle_beta   90.00
_cell.angle_gamma   90.00
#
_symmetry.space_group_name_H-M   'P 1'
#
loop_
_entity.id
_entity.type
_entity.pdbx_description
1 polymer ?
#
loop_
_entity_poly.entity_id
_entity_poly.type
_entity_poly.pdbx_seq_one_letter_code
_entity_poly.pdbx_strand_id
1 'polypeptide(L)'
;MEKVNSVCQNDVMSGAHKLAPVLVALAVTAAALAGCTATPPSASQTPTPSAPAAVAEPVTEASPTSESTESETCSGMSEVISRTGGPYWAREGTLRDLGPRDFAAGEVTVDEDGTPLTYTVEPGDVEAVIAERFCAYPTLGSMNHVRVIQPGQVLWLTPDPDSPWIPYYGPNDASEGFLQIPYQQAIESAGRAVDAGDVDAVREMWNGTLKGMFLDQETIDAVQKAVDSGDPDQLRQLFS
;
A
#
# COMPACT_ATOMS: atom_id res chain seq x y z
N MET A 1 -32.66 54.59 -35.10
CA MET A 1 -33.77 54.39 -34.14
C MET A 1 -33.43 53.13 -33.35
N GLU A 2 -32.40 53.09 -32.51
CA GLU A 2 -32.11 53.94 -31.34
C GLU A 2 -33.20 53.85 -30.26
N LYS A 3 -32.96 52.97 -29.29
CA LYS A 3 -33.23 53.27 -27.89
C LYS A 3 -32.31 52.42 -27.00
N VAL A 4 -31.24 53.08 -26.57
CA VAL A 4 -30.40 52.72 -25.42
C VAL A 4 -31.20 53.03 -24.16
N ASN A 5 -31.19 52.11 -23.20
CA ASN A 5 -31.51 52.32 -21.79
C ASN A 5 -31.16 51.01 -21.06
N SER A 6 -30.66 51.00 -19.85
CA SER A 6 -29.98 51.98 -19.02
C SER A 6 -29.41 51.16 -17.87
N VAL A 7 -28.24 51.57 -17.40
CA VAL A 7 -27.48 50.99 -16.30
C VAL A 7 -28.29 51.08 -15.00
N CYS A 8 -28.34 49.99 -14.25
CA CYS A 8 -28.56 50.00 -12.80
C CYS A 8 -27.48 49.12 -12.16
N GLN A 9 -26.35 49.75 -11.85
CA GLN A 9 -25.49 49.36 -10.74
C GLN A 9 -26.30 49.46 -9.45
N ASN A 10 -26.14 48.47 -8.57
CA ASN A 10 -26.38 48.41 -7.12
C ASN A 10 -26.34 46.89 -6.79
N ASP A 11 -25.64 46.35 -5.81
CA ASP A 11 -25.15 46.87 -4.56
C ASP A 11 -23.92 46.03 -4.14
N VAL A 12 -22.84 46.70 -3.78
CA VAL A 12 -21.67 46.11 -3.12
C VAL A 12 -22.03 45.95 -1.65
N MET A 13 -22.43 44.75 -1.23
CA MET A 13 -22.49 44.41 0.19
C MET A 13 -21.09 43.99 0.67
N SER A 14 -20.29 45.00 1.05
CA SER A 14 -19.13 44.83 1.91
C SER A 14 -19.59 44.34 3.29
N GLY A 15 -19.60 43.03 3.50
CA GLY A 15 -19.74 42.42 4.80
C GLY A 15 -18.49 42.68 5.65
N ALA A 16 -18.53 43.72 6.48
CA ALA A 16 -17.55 43.93 7.54
C ALA A 16 -17.76 42.87 8.64
N HIS A 17 -17.09 41.73 8.53
CA HIS A 17 -16.98 40.80 9.65
C HIS A 17 -15.94 41.33 10.65
N LYS A 18 -16.46 41.74 11.80
CA LYS A 18 -15.70 42.15 12.98
C LYS A 18 -14.78 40.99 13.39
N LEU A 19 -13.49 41.15 13.16
CA LEU A 19 -12.45 40.31 13.73
C LEU A 19 -12.41 40.57 15.24
N ALA A 20 -12.90 39.60 16.02
CA ALA A 20 -12.64 39.53 17.45
C ALA A 20 -11.21 39.02 17.68
N PRO A 21 -10.39 39.66 18.53
CA PRO A 21 -9.10 39.13 18.89
C PRO A 21 -9.30 38.04 19.95
N VAL A 22 -9.19 36.77 19.55
CA VAL A 22 -9.04 35.66 20.51
C VAL A 22 -7.55 35.56 20.85
N LEU A 23 -7.17 36.17 21.97
CA LEU A 23 -5.90 35.92 22.66
C LEU A 23 -5.96 34.49 23.23
N VAL A 24 -5.35 33.52 22.55
CA VAL A 24 -5.02 32.23 23.16
C VAL A 24 -3.66 32.37 23.82
N ALA A 25 -3.67 32.34 25.15
CA ALA A 25 -2.47 32.30 25.97
C ALA A 25 -1.72 30.98 25.74
N LEU A 26 -0.46 31.06 25.29
CA LEU A 26 0.48 29.95 25.37
C LEU A 26 0.80 29.66 26.85
N ALA A 27 0.25 28.59 27.39
CA ALA A 27 0.77 27.97 28.60
C ALA A 27 1.94 27.06 28.22
N VAL A 28 3.17 27.52 28.46
CA VAL A 28 4.37 26.69 28.39
C VAL A 28 4.42 25.83 29.65
N THR A 29 3.95 24.59 29.58
CA THR A 29 4.25 23.58 30.60
C THR A 29 5.63 23.00 30.33
N ALA A 30 6.65 23.50 31.04
CA ALA A 30 7.94 22.84 31.16
C ALA A 30 7.79 21.58 32.01
N ALA A 31 7.68 20.42 31.37
CA ALA A 31 7.82 19.13 32.05
C ALA A 31 9.31 18.90 32.36
N ALA A 32 9.66 18.91 33.64
CA ALA A 32 10.97 18.51 34.13
C ALA A 32 11.15 16.99 33.91
N LEU A 33 12.03 16.62 32.98
CA LEU A 33 12.56 15.26 32.88
C LEU A 33 13.54 15.05 34.05
N ALA A 34 13.04 14.53 35.16
CA ALA A 34 13.87 13.90 36.17
C ALA A 34 14.55 12.68 35.54
N GLY A 35 15.88 12.69 35.52
CA GLY A 35 16.69 11.63 34.92
C GLY A 35 16.45 10.28 35.60
N CYS A 36 16.02 9.30 34.82
CA CYS A 36 16.18 7.89 35.18
C CYS A 36 17.66 7.55 35.09
N THR A 37 18.31 7.40 36.25
CA THR A 37 19.61 6.72 36.32
C THR A 37 19.42 5.28 35.90
N ALA A 38 19.89 4.94 34.70
CA ALA A 38 19.99 3.57 34.24
C ALA A 38 20.85 2.77 35.21
N THR A 39 20.26 1.74 35.81
CA THR A 39 20.97 0.76 36.62
C THR A 39 21.90 -0.03 35.69
N PRO A 40 23.21 -0.12 35.97
CA PRO A 40 24.11 -0.92 35.14
C PRO A 40 23.67 -2.39 35.16
N PRO A 41 23.77 -3.10 34.02
CA PRO A 41 23.48 -4.52 33.99
C PRO A 41 24.40 -5.26 34.96
N SER A 42 23.81 -6.10 35.81
CA SER A 42 24.58 -7.07 36.60
C SER A 42 25.43 -7.90 35.65
N ALA A 43 26.73 -7.95 35.93
CA ALA A 43 27.65 -8.87 35.29
C ALA A 43 27.09 -10.29 35.43
N SER A 44 26.66 -10.87 34.31
CA SER A 44 26.31 -12.28 34.24
C SER A 44 27.56 -13.09 34.56
N GLN A 45 27.43 -13.98 35.52
CA GLN A 45 28.47 -14.91 35.90
C GLN A 45 28.82 -15.78 34.70
N THR A 46 30.10 -15.80 34.35
CA THR A 46 30.70 -16.80 33.46
C THR A 46 30.34 -18.20 33.97
N PRO A 47 29.62 -19.03 33.20
CA PRO A 47 29.45 -20.43 33.55
C PRO A 47 30.80 -21.13 33.49
N THR A 48 31.14 -21.84 34.57
CA THR A 48 32.29 -22.75 34.65
C THR A 48 32.21 -23.79 33.52
N PRO A 49 33.32 -24.08 32.81
CA PRO A 49 33.34 -25.10 31.77
C PRO A 49 33.11 -26.48 32.40
N SER A 50 31.98 -27.10 32.08
CA SER A 50 31.75 -28.51 32.37
C SER A 50 32.46 -29.37 31.33
N ALA A 51 33.20 -30.36 31.82
CA ALA A 51 33.94 -31.36 31.06
C ALA A 51 33.02 -32.19 30.13
N PRO A 52 33.56 -32.80 29.06
CA PRO A 52 32.76 -33.44 28.02
C PRO A 52 32.28 -34.82 28.47
N ALA A 53 30.99 -35.09 28.32
CA ALA A 53 30.41 -36.42 28.48
C ALA A 53 29.52 -36.76 27.29
N ALA A 54 29.88 -37.88 26.66
CA ALA A 54 29.08 -38.79 25.85
C ALA A 54 28.44 -38.25 24.55
N VAL A 55 29.07 -38.68 23.46
CA VAL A 55 28.48 -38.85 22.13
C VAL A 55 27.15 -39.59 22.26
N ALA A 56 26.05 -38.93 21.88
CA ALA A 56 24.80 -39.56 21.50
C ALA A 56 24.65 -39.41 19.98
N GLU A 57 24.34 -40.53 19.33
CA GLU A 57 24.21 -40.68 17.88
C GLU A 57 23.09 -39.77 17.32
N PRO A 58 23.23 -39.25 16.09
CA PRO A 58 22.17 -38.47 15.47
C PRO A 58 21.00 -39.39 15.10
N VAL A 59 19.86 -39.22 15.77
CA VAL A 59 18.59 -39.73 15.25
C VAL A 59 18.22 -38.84 14.08
N THR A 60 18.35 -39.41 12.87
CA THR A 60 17.82 -38.85 11.63
C THR A 60 16.30 -38.71 11.77
N GLU A 61 15.85 -37.50 12.12
CA GLU A 61 14.46 -37.12 12.00
C GLU A 61 14.18 -36.93 10.51
N ALA A 62 13.38 -37.85 9.96
CA ALA A 62 12.97 -37.80 8.57
C ALA A 62 12.04 -36.60 8.37
N SER A 63 12.56 -35.54 7.73
CA SER A 63 11.71 -34.54 7.10
C SER A 63 10.74 -35.23 6.14
N PRO A 64 9.43 -34.96 6.21
CA PRO A 64 8.55 -35.31 5.11
C PRO A 64 8.94 -34.41 3.92
N THR A 65 9.75 -34.95 3.02
CA THR A 65 9.89 -34.43 1.66
C THR A 65 8.56 -34.70 0.97
N SER A 66 7.67 -33.72 0.99
CA SER A 66 6.56 -33.66 0.04
C SER A 66 7.19 -33.44 -1.34
N GLU A 67 7.40 -34.51 -2.10
CA GLU A 67 7.69 -34.44 -3.54
C GLU A 67 6.48 -33.82 -4.23
N SER A 68 6.47 -32.50 -4.39
CA SER A 68 5.64 -31.88 -5.41
C SER A 68 6.26 -32.21 -6.75
N THR A 69 5.62 -33.12 -7.49
CA THR A 69 6.02 -33.48 -8.87
C THR A 69 5.43 -32.49 -9.90
N GLU A 70 4.91 -31.34 -9.44
CA GLU A 70 4.58 -30.24 -10.35
C GLU A 70 5.87 -29.58 -10.80
N SER A 71 5.95 -29.33 -12.12
CA SER A 71 7.10 -28.68 -12.75
C SER A 71 7.46 -27.42 -11.96
N GLU A 72 8.68 -27.34 -11.42
CA GLU A 72 9.23 -26.18 -10.69
C GLU A 72 9.38 -24.92 -11.57
N THR A 73 8.83 -24.96 -12.78
CA THR A 73 9.03 -23.98 -13.84
C THR A 73 7.71 -23.37 -14.28
N CYS A 74 7.70 -22.05 -14.37
CA CYS A 74 6.57 -21.30 -14.88
C CYS A 74 6.45 -21.52 -16.39
N SER A 75 5.38 -22.21 -16.82
CA SER A 75 5.06 -22.38 -18.25
C SER A 75 4.54 -21.08 -18.90
N GLY A 76 4.20 -20.09 -18.08
CA GLY A 76 3.80 -18.74 -18.45
C GLY A 76 3.70 -17.86 -17.20
N MET A 77 3.82 -16.55 -17.38
CA MET A 77 3.71 -15.58 -16.30
C MET A 77 2.29 -15.04 -16.25
N SER A 78 1.76 -14.91 -15.04
CA SER A 78 0.51 -14.22 -14.76
C SER A 78 0.78 -12.73 -14.58
N GLU A 79 -0.04 -11.90 -15.21
CA GLU A 79 0.13 -10.45 -15.23
C GLU A 79 -1.19 -9.77 -14.88
N VAL A 80 -1.13 -8.62 -14.22
CA VAL A 80 -2.30 -7.79 -13.98
C VAL A 80 -2.31 -6.69 -15.04
N ILE A 81 -3.35 -6.68 -15.86
CA ILE A 81 -3.46 -5.74 -16.99
C ILE A 81 -4.84 -5.08 -17.03
N SER A 82 -4.89 -3.90 -17.63
CA SER A 82 -6.15 -3.28 -18.08
C SER A 82 -6.33 -3.52 -19.57
N ARG A 83 -7.37 -4.29 -19.96
CA ARG A 83 -7.66 -4.60 -21.37
C ARG A 83 -8.19 -3.40 -22.15
N THR A 84 -8.91 -2.52 -21.47
CA THR A 84 -9.59 -1.36 -22.09
C THR A 84 -8.85 -0.05 -21.83
N GLY A 85 -7.78 -0.07 -21.01
CA GLY A 85 -7.11 1.14 -20.53
C GLY A 85 -7.90 1.89 -19.44
N GLY A 86 -9.07 1.37 -19.05
CA GLY A 86 -9.92 1.92 -18.00
C GLY A 86 -9.48 1.53 -16.59
N PRO A 87 -10.26 1.91 -15.57
CA PRO A 87 -9.89 1.78 -14.16
C PRO A 87 -9.93 0.33 -13.64
N TYR A 88 -10.45 -0.62 -14.42
CA TYR A 88 -10.59 -2.02 -14.01
C TYR A 88 -9.44 -2.85 -14.57
N TRP A 89 -8.72 -3.49 -13.66
CA TRP A 89 -7.56 -4.32 -13.96
C TRP A 89 -7.85 -5.74 -13.53
N ALA A 90 -7.49 -6.69 -14.38
CA ALA A 90 -7.71 -8.09 -14.11
C ALA A 90 -6.42 -8.86 -14.28
N ARG A 91 -6.29 -9.93 -13.49
CA ARG A 91 -5.20 -10.87 -13.65
C ARG A 91 -5.45 -11.77 -14.87
N GLU A 92 -4.48 -11.83 -15.75
CA GLU A 92 -4.39 -12.80 -16.83
C GLU A 92 -3.42 -13.93 -16.46
N GLY A 93 -3.78 -15.16 -16.85
CA GLY A 93 -3.06 -16.35 -16.42
C GLY A 93 -3.39 -16.77 -14.99
N THR A 94 -2.80 -17.88 -14.57
CA THR A 94 -3.03 -18.47 -13.25
C THR A 94 -1.82 -18.23 -12.36
N LEU A 95 -2.01 -17.61 -11.20
CA LEU A 95 -1.00 -17.57 -10.15
C LEU A 95 -0.79 -18.99 -9.61
N ARG A 96 0.47 -19.37 -9.41
CA ARG A 96 0.84 -20.68 -8.87
C ARG A 96 1.88 -20.49 -7.79
N ASP A 97 1.59 -20.90 -6.57
CA ASP A 97 2.62 -20.91 -5.53
C ASP A 97 3.54 -22.13 -5.71
N LEU A 98 4.75 -21.90 -6.19
CA LEU A 98 5.81 -22.92 -6.31
C LEU A 98 6.50 -23.24 -4.97
N GLY A 99 5.98 -22.70 -3.86
CA GLY A 99 6.45 -22.93 -2.51
C GLY A 99 7.53 -21.95 -2.05
N PRO A 100 7.76 -21.87 -0.71
CA PRO A 100 8.82 -21.05 -0.14
C PRO A 100 10.20 -21.38 -0.70
N ARG A 101 11.03 -20.35 -0.88
CA ARG A 101 12.40 -20.47 -1.41
C ARG A 101 13.30 -19.36 -0.85
N ASP A 102 14.60 -19.49 -1.08
CA ASP A 102 15.56 -18.44 -0.74
C ASP A 102 15.11 -17.11 -1.38
N PHE A 103 15.02 -16.05 -0.56
CA PHE A 103 14.53 -14.72 -0.93
C PHE A 103 13.04 -14.62 -1.33
N ALA A 104 12.23 -15.64 -1.01
CA ALA A 104 10.77 -15.56 -1.05
C ALA A 104 10.13 -16.52 -0.02
N ALA A 105 10.45 -16.33 1.25
CA ALA A 105 10.05 -17.18 2.36
C ALA A 105 8.72 -16.78 3.03
N GLY A 106 8.18 -15.62 2.68
CA GLY A 106 6.93 -15.08 3.20
C GLY A 106 5.70 -15.99 3.17
N GLU A 107 4.79 -15.70 4.09
CA GLU A 107 3.52 -16.39 4.25
C GLU A 107 2.54 -16.02 3.13
N VAL A 108 1.77 -17.01 2.67
CA VAL A 108 0.76 -16.85 1.61
C VAL A 108 -0.61 -17.14 2.17
N THR A 109 -1.57 -16.28 1.85
CA THR A 109 -2.98 -16.61 1.99
C THR A 109 -3.54 -17.09 0.66
N VAL A 110 -4.51 -18.00 0.73
CA VAL A 110 -5.19 -18.55 -0.46
C VAL A 110 -6.70 -18.40 -0.32
N ASP A 111 -7.39 -18.36 -1.45
CA ASP A 111 -8.85 -18.43 -1.51
C ASP A 111 -9.37 -19.86 -1.31
N GLU A 112 -10.70 -20.04 -1.42
CA GLU A 112 -11.35 -21.35 -1.28
C GLU A 112 -10.91 -22.37 -2.34
N ASP A 113 -10.44 -21.90 -3.49
CA ASP A 113 -9.95 -22.72 -4.60
C ASP A 113 -8.43 -22.98 -4.53
N GLY A 114 -7.75 -22.42 -3.53
CA GLY A 114 -6.30 -22.53 -3.34
C GLY A 114 -5.48 -21.53 -4.17
N THR A 115 -6.10 -20.52 -4.77
CA THR A 115 -5.41 -19.46 -5.51
C THR A 115 -4.73 -18.50 -4.54
N PRO A 116 -3.44 -18.15 -4.74
CA PRO A 116 -2.76 -17.15 -3.92
C PRO A 116 -3.47 -15.79 -3.95
N LEU A 117 -3.81 -15.25 -2.78
CA LEU A 117 -4.45 -13.95 -2.61
C LEU A 117 -3.47 -12.88 -2.14
N THR A 118 -2.77 -13.15 -1.03
CA THR A 118 -1.80 -12.22 -0.47
C THR A 118 -0.49 -12.90 -0.09
N TYR A 119 0.57 -12.09 -0.01
CA TYR A 119 1.90 -12.49 0.42
C TYR A 119 2.43 -11.54 1.49
N THR A 120 2.80 -12.05 2.66
CA THR A 120 3.45 -11.25 3.70
C THR A 120 4.96 -11.32 3.54
N VAL A 121 5.59 -10.19 3.23
CA VAL A 121 7.03 -10.09 2.95
C VAL A 121 7.85 -10.38 4.22
N GLU A 122 8.79 -11.30 4.14
CA GLU A 122 9.72 -11.62 5.21
C GLU A 122 11.06 -10.86 5.07
N PRO A 123 11.84 -10.68 6.15
CA PRO A 123 13.18 -10.11 6.07
C PRO A 123 14.08 -10.89 5.10
N GLY A 124 14.60 -10.19 4.10
CA GLY A 124 15.48 -10.76 3.08
C GLY A 124 14.76 -11.20 1.82
N ASP A 125 13.43 -11.12 1.75
CA ASP A 125 12.73 -11.38 0.50
C ASP A 125 13.07 -10.35 -0.59
N VAL A 126 13.03 -10.79 -1.85
CA VAL A 126 13.34 -9.98 -3.04
C VAL A 126 12.16 -10.05 -4.00
N GLU A 127 11.62 -8.90 -4.40
CA GLU A 127 10.41 -8.80 -5.24
C GLU A 127 10.42 -9.72 -6.46
N ALA A 128 11.53 -9.74 -7.20
CA ALA A 128 11.66 -10.58 -8.40
C ALA A 128 11.55 -12.08 -8.08
N VAL A 129 12.04 -12.52 -6.91
CA VAL A 129 12.01 -13.93 -6.49
C VAL A 129 10.64 -14.29 -5.90
N ILE A 130 9.98 -13.34 -5.21
CA ILE A 130 8.57 -13.47 -4.82
C ILE A 130 7.71 -13.65 -6.08
N ALA A 131 7.89 -12.79 -7.08
CA ALA A 131 7.15 -12.86 -8.33
C ALA A 131 7.40 -14.20 -9.06
N GLU A 132 8.64 -14.67 -9.11
CA GLU A 132 8.98 -15.99 -9.67
C GLU A 132 8.30 -17.14 -8.91
N ARG A 133 8.29 -17.10 -7.57
CA ARG A 133 7.58 -18.08 -6.73
C ARG A 133 6.11 -18.21 -7.14
N PHE A 134 5.46 -17.11 -7.53
CA PHE A 134 4.05 -17.12 -7.92
C PHE A 134 3.79 -17.27 -9.41
N CYS A 135 4.83 -17.44 -10.23
CA CYS A 135 4.75 -17.30 -11.68
C CYS A 135 4.08 -15.98 -12.10
N ALA A 136 4.40 -14.88 -11.42
CA ALA A 136 3.82 -13.56 -11.63
C ALA A 136 4.83 -12.60 -12.27
N TYR A 137 4.36 -11.66 -13.08
CA TYR A 137 5.20 -10.59 -13.61
C TYR A 137 5.81 -9.74 -12.47
N PRO A 138 7.09 -9.32 -12.54
CA PRO A 138 7.81 -8.72 -11.41
C PRO A 138 7.50 -7.23 -11.24
N THR A 139 6.23 -6.92 -10.95
CA THR A 139 5.70 -5.56 -10.73
C THR A 139 4.85 -5.48 -9.45
N LEU A 140 5.11 -6.38 -8.48
CA LEU A 140 4.33 -6.52 -7.25
C LEU A 140 4.34 -5.24 -6.42
N GLY A 141 5.48 -4.54 -6.34
CA GLY A 141 5.60 -3.29 -5.58
C GLY A 141 4.69 -2.21 -6.14
N SER A 142 4.77 -1.95 -7.45
CA SER A 142 3.92 -0.94 -8.10
C SER A 142 2.44 -1.31 -8.10
N MET A 143 2.10 -2.61 -8.08
CA MET A 143 0.72 -3.08 -7.93
C MET A 143 0.13 -2.79 -6.55
N ASN A 144 0.99 -2.76 -5.52
CA ASN A 144 0.66 -2.48 -4.12
C ASN A 144 1.12 -1.07 -3.71
N HIS A 145 1.11 -0.14 -4.66
CA HIS A 145 1.41 1.28 -4.45
C HIS A 145 2.70 1.61 -3.67
N VAL A 146 3.71 0.76 -3.75
CA VAL A 146 5.01 0.96 -3.11
C VAL A 146 6.16 0.95 -4.12
N ARG A 147 7.23 1.70 -3.82
CA ARG A 147 8.48 1.64 -4.61
C ARG A 147 9.32 0.43 -4.29
N VAL A 148 9.33 0.05 -3.01
CA VAL A 148 10.21 -0.96 -2.45
C VAL A 148 9.41 -1.69 -1.39
N ILE A 149 9.21 -2.98 -1.61
CA ILE A 149 8.57 -3.86 -0.63
C ILE A 149 9.40 -3.89 0.66
N GLN A 150 8.72 -3.92 1.81
CA GLN A 150 9.36 -3.95 3.13
C GLN A 150 8.93 -5.18 3.91
N PRO A 151 9.78 -5.70 4.82
CA PRO A 151 9.38 -6.77 5.72
C PRO A 151 8.12 -6.43 6.53
N GLY A 152 7.21 -7.39 6.64
CA GLY A 152 5.89 -7.24 7.27
C GLY A 152 4.82 -6.64 6.37
N GLN A 153 5.15 -6.18 5.16
CA GLN A 153 4.16 -5.68 4.22
C GLN A 153 3.35 -6.84 3.64
N VAL A 154 2.03 -6.65 3.52
CA VAL A 154 1.12 -7.60 2.86
C VAL A 154 0.92 -7.15 1.42
N LEU A 155 1.37 -7.96 0.47
CA LEU A 155 1.19 -7.72 -0.97
C LEU A 155 -0.05 -8.46 -1.45
N TRP A 156 -0.96 -7.75 -2.10
CA TRP A 156 -2.05 -8.30 -2.88
C TRP A 156 -1.53 -8.85 -4.20
N LEU A 157 -1.82 -10.12 -4.42
CA LEU A 157 -1.46 -10.85 -5.63
C LEU A 157 -2.62 -10.84 -6.61
N THR A 158 -3.86 -10.92 -6.14
CA THR A 158 -5.03 -10.99 -7.03
C THR A 158 -5.93 -9.78 -6.80
N PRO A 159 -5.94 -8.77 -7.70
CA PRO A 159 -6.86 -7.65 -7.59
C PRO A 159 -8.29 -8.13 -7.82
N ASP A 160 -9.25 -7.50 -7.16
CA ASP A 160 -10.67 -7.62 -7.49
C ASP A 160 -10.95 -6.90 -8.82
N PRO A 161 -11.36 -7.64 -9.88
CA PRO A 161 -11.61 -7.04 -11.19
C PRO A 161 -12.80 -6.09 -11.22
N ASP A 162 -13.69 -6.14 -10.22
CA ASP A 162 -14.84 -5.25 -10.11
C ASP A 162 -14.51 -3.95 -9.34
N SER A 163 -13.32 -3.89 -8.75
CA SER A 163 -12.82 -2.72 -8.02
C SER A 163 -11.87 -1.88 -8.88
N PRO A 164 -11.97 -0.53 -8.83
CA PRO A 164 -11.07 0.32 -9.58
C PRO A 164 -9.64 0.22 -9.03
N TRP A 165 -8.66 0.48 -9.89
CA TRP A 165 -7.25 0.55 -9.56
C TRP A 165 -6.61 1.77 -10.23
N ILE A 166 -5.68 2.41 -9.53
CA ILE A 166 -4.94 3.59 -10.04
C ILE A 166 -3.45 3.30 -10.14
N PRO A 167 -2.76 3.69 -11.24
CA PRO A 167 -1.37 3.31 -11.39
C PRO A 167 -0.43 4.05 -10.47
N TYR A 168 0.52 3.33 -9.85
CA TYR A 168 1.44 3.93 -8.90
C TYR A 168 2.36 5.03 -9.48
N TYR A 169 2.75 4.94 -10.76
CA TYR A 169 3.65 5.93 -11.37
C TYR A 169 2.94 7.18 -11.92
N GLY A 170 1.63 7.10 -12.14
CA GLY A 170 0.83 8.20 -12.67
C GLY A 170 -0.43 7.70 -13.37
N PRO A 171 -1.45 8.55 -13.56
CA PRO A 171 -2.62 8.23 -14.35
C PRO A 171 -2.27 7.81 -15.79
N ASN A 172 -3.02 6.87 -16.37
CA ASN A 172 -2.81 6.41 -17.75
C ASN A 172 -3.02 7.52 -18.80
N ASP A 173 -3.80 8.52 -18.42
CA ASP A 173 -4.21 9.69 -19.19
C ASP A 173 -3.44 10.96 -18.80
N ALA A 174 -2.36 10.81 -18.02
CA ALA A 174 -1.50 11.93 -17.63
C ALA A 174 -0.99 12.72 -18.85
N SER A 175 -1.14 14.04 -18.81
CA SER A 175 -0.65 14.92 -19.87
C SER A 175 0.88 15.10 -19.83
N GLU A 176 1.44 15.65 -20.91
CA GLU A 176 2.81 16.17 -20.86
C GLU A 176 2.99 17.14 -19.69
N GLY A 177 4.13 17.05 -19.00
CA GLY A 177 4.42 17.86 -17.82
C GLY A 177 3.83 17.34 -16.51
N PHE A 178 3.24 16.14 -16.50
CA PHE A 178 2.71 15.51 -15.29
C PHE A 178 3.71 15.48 -14.13
N LEU A 179 3.25 15.92 -12.95
CA LEU A 179 4.05 15.99 -11.74
C LEU A 179 3.98 14.67 -10.98
N GLN A 180 4.82 13.72 -11.40
CA GLN A 180 4.87 12.37 -10.82
C GLN A 180 5.19 12.36 -9.31
N ILE A 181 6.12 13.19 -8.83
CA ILE A 181 6.51 13.18 -7.42
C ILE A 181 5.33 13.55 -6.50
N PRO A 182 4.62 14.68 -6.70
CA PRO A 182 3.41 14.99 -5.94
C PRO A 182 2.34 13.89 -5.98
N TYR A 183 2.12 13.28 -7.15
CA TYR A 183 1.17 12.17 -7.27
C TYR A 183 1.55 10.99 -6.38
N GLN A 184 2.81 10.52 -6.47
CA GLN A 184 3.27 9.37 -5.69
C GLN A 184 3.26 9.65 -4.20
N GLN A 185 3.60 10.87 -3.77
CA GLN A 185 3.49 11.27 -2.37
C GLN A 185 2.04 11.25 -1.87
N ALA A 186 1.09 11.65 -2.70
CA ALA A 186 -0.32 11.61 -2.35
C ALA A 186 -0.88 10.17 -2.32
N ILE A 187 -0.50 9.30 -3.26
CA ILE A 187 -0.82 7.87 -3.25
C ILE A 187 -0.28 7.19 -1.99
N GLU A 188 1.01 7.35 -1.70
CA GLU A 188 1.64 6.73 -0.51
C GLU A 188 1.05 7.28 0.79
N SER A 189 0.59 8.53 0.81
CA SER A 189 -0.10 9.10 1.96
C SER A 189 -1.51 8.53 2.11
N ALA A 190 -2.24 8.33 1.01
CA ALA A 190 -3.52 7.66 0.98
C ALA A 190 -3.40 6.21 1.47
N GLY A 191 -2.41 5.46 1.01
CA GLY A 191 -2.14 4.09 1.47
C GLY A 191 -1.96 4.01 2.98
N ARG A 192 -1.11 4.89 3.56
CA ARG A 192 -0.94 4.95 5.03
C ARG A 192 -2.23 5.28 5.77
N ALA A 193 -3.11 6.10 5.21
CA ALA A 193 -4.41 6.40 5.82
C ALA A 193 -5.34 5.18 5.74
N VAL A 194 -5.33 4.45 4.61
CA VAL A 194 -6.06 3.19 4.47
C VAL A 194 -5.59 2.15 5.51
N ASP A 195 -4.27 1.98 5.66
CA ASP A 195 -3.68 1.08 6.66
C ASP A 195 -4.07 1.45 8.09
N ALA A 196 -4.22 2.74 8.37
CA ALA A 196 -4.67 3.25 9.66
C ALA A 196 -6.21 3.19 9.85
N GLY A 197 -6.97 2.85 8.81
CA GLY A 197 -8.44 2.90 8.81
C GLY A 197 -9.01 4.32 8.80
N ASP A 198 -8.23 5.33 8.43
CA ASP A 198 -8.63 6.75 8.38
C ASP A 198 -9.24 7.09 7.01
N VAL A 199 -10.49 6.66 6.83
CA VAL A 199 -11.25 6.88 5.58
C VAL A 199 -11.45 8.38 5.28
N ASP A 200 -11.53 9.23 6.31
CA ASP A 200 -11.72 10.67 6.10
C ASP A 200 -10.46 11.34 5.55
N ALA A 201 -9.28 10.93 6.03
CA ALA A 201 -8.01 11.36 5.42
C ALA A 201 -7.88 10.88 3.97
N VAL A 202 -8.32 9.66 3.65
CA VAL A 202 -8.36 9.17 2.25
C VAL A 202 -9.25 10.06 1.38
N ARG A 203 -10.46 10.40 1.85
CA ARG A 203 -11.38 11.31 1.16
C ARG A 203 -10.77 12.70 0.96
N GLU A 204 -10.06 13.23 1.95
CA GLU A 204 -9.39 14.53 1.85
C GLU A 204 -8.28 14.49 0.79
N MET A 205 -7.44 13.47 0.78
CA MET A 205 -6.37 13.32 -0.21
C MET A 205 -6.89 13.11 -1.62
N TRP A 206 -7.93 12.28 -1.78
CA TRP A 206 -8.59 12.09 -3.06
C TRP A 206 -9.14 13.41 -3.58
N ASN A 207 -10.02 14.07 -2.84
CA ASN A 207 -10.72 15.27 -3.31
C ASN A 207 -9.81 16.51 -3.40
N GLY A 208 -8.82 16.63 -2.53
CA GLY A 208 -7.95 17.79 -2.43
C GLY A 208 -6.72 17.74 -3.33
N THR A 209 -6.23 16.54 -3.67
CA THR A 209 -4.96 16.38 -4.40
C THR A 209 -5.10 15.45 -5.61
N LEU A 210 -5.47 14.17 -5.40
CA LEU A 210 -5.36 13.14 -6.44
C LEU A 210 -6.39 13.32 -7.56
N LYS A 211 -7.65 13.59 -7.24
CA LYS A 211 -8.75 13.67 -8.22
C LYS A 211 -8.47 14.63 -9.37
N GLY A 212 -7.88 15.79 -9.06
CA GLY A 212 -7.54 16.80 -10.07
C GLY A 212 -6.36 16.44 -10.98
N MET A 213 -5.69 15.31 -10.72
CA MET A 213 -4.57 14.82 -11.53
C MET A 213 -5.00 13.86 -12.65
N PHE A 214 -6.26 13.40 -12.62
CA PHE A 214 -6.87 12.57 -13.67
C PHE A 214 -7.67 13.47 -14.63
N LEU A 215 -7.72 13.08 -15.90
CA LEU A 215 -8.50 13.71 -16.98
C LEU A 215 -9.71 12.86 -17.40
N ASP A 216 -9.61 11.54 -17.25
CA ASP A 216 -10.61 10.56 -17.62
C ASP A 216 -11.73 10.51 -16.58
N GLN A 217 -12.93 10.94 -17.01
CA GLN A 217 -14.07 11.06 -16.12
C GLN A 217 -14.57 9.70 -15.63
N GLU A 218 -14.44 8.64 -16.43
CA GLU A 218 -14.82 7.28 -16.03
C GLU A 218 -13.98 6.80 -14.84
N THR A 219 -12.66 6.99 -14.91
CA THR A 219 -11.72 6.70 -13.82
C THR A 219 -12.05 7.54 -12.58
N ILE A 220 -12.26 8.86 -12.75
CA ILE A 220 -12.62 9.75 -11.64
C ILE A 220 -13.90 9.28 -10.93
N ASP A 221 -14.94 8.94 -11.69
CA ASP A 221 -16.23 8.53 -11.14
C ASP A 221 -16.14 7.16 -10.45
N ALA A 222 -15.38 6.22 -11.02
CA ALA A 222 -15.15 4.90 -10.44
C ALA A 222 -14.38 5.00 -9.11
N VAL A 223 -13.27 5.75 -9.08
CA VAL A 223 -12.48 5.95 -7.85
C VAL A 223 -13.28 6.74 -6.81
N GLN A 224 -14.03 7.77 -7.21
CA GLN A 224 -14.91 8.51 -6.31
C GLN A 224 -15.93 7.59 -5.63
N LYS A 225 -16.57 6.70 -6.40
CA LYS A 225 -17.54 5.74 -5.86
C LYS A 225 -16.92 4.83 -4.80
N ALA A 226 -15.72 4.31 -5.06
CA ALA A 226 -14.99 3.48 -4.10
C ALA A 226 -14.60 4.27 -2.83
N VAL A 227 -14.07 5.48 -3.00
CA VAL A 227 -13.72 6.39 -1.88
C VAL A 227 -14.96 6.78 -1.03
N ASP A 228 -16.10 7.03 -1.69
CA ASP A 228 -17.35 7.37 -1.00
C ASP A 228 -17.91 6.17 -0.22
N SER A 229 -17.77 4.96 -0.77
CA SER A 229 -18.21 3.73 -0.10
C SER A 229 -17.50 3.51 1.24
N GLY A 230 -16.23 3.92 1.33
CA GLY A 230 -15.39 3.67 2.51
C GLY A 230 -15.09 2.20 2.75
N ASP A 231 -15.30 1.33 1.75
CA ASP A 231 -15.01 -0.09 1.84
C ASP A 231 -13.49 -0.30 1.98
N PRO A 232 -13.02 -0.94 3.07
CA PRO A 232 -11.60 -1.06 3.35
C PRO A 232 -10.85 -1.87 2.29
N ASP A 233 -11.48 -2.85 1.65
CA ASP A 233 -10.80 -3.70 0.67
C ASP A 233 -10.69 -2.98 -0.68
N GLN A 234 -11.72 -2.23 -1.09
CA GLN A 234 -11.63 -1.34 -2.26
C GLN A 234 -10.60 -0.24 -2.05
N LEU A 235 -10.57 0.36 -0.86
CA LEU A 235 -9.62 1.41 -0.53
C LEU A 235 -8.18 0.90 -0.50
N ARG A 236 -7.94 -0.33 0.00
CA ARG A 236 -6.63 -0.97 -0.07
C ARG A 236 -6.20 -1.16 -1.51
N GLN A 237 -7.03 -1.80 -2.34
CA GLN A 237 -6.71 -2.00 -3.74
C GLN A 237 -6.38 -0.69 -4.48
N LEU A 238 -7.01 0.42 -4.09
CA LEU A 238 -6.76 1.72 -4.70
C LEU A 238 -5.43 2.37 -4.26
N PHE A 239 -4.97 2.15 -3.04
CA PHE A 239 -3.92 2.98 -2.46
C PHE A 239 -2.81 2.25 -1.70
N SER A 240 -2.94 0.94 -1.45
CA SER A 240 -2.10 0.17 -0.51
C SER A 240 -1.68 -1.19 -1.02
#